data_AF-A0AAD1SLL1-F1
#
_entry.id   AF-A0AAD1SLL1-F1
#
_cell.length_a   1.000
_cell.length_b   1.000
_cell.length_c   1.000
_cell.angle_alpha   90.00
_cell.angle_beta   90.00
_cell.angle_gamma   90.00
#
_symmetry.space_group_name_H-M   'P 1'
#
loop_
_entity.id
_entity.type
_entity.pdbx_description
1 polymer ?
#
loop_
_entity_poly.entity_id
_entity_poly.type
_entity_poly.pdbx_seq_one_letter_code
_entity_poly.pdbx_strand_id
1 'polypeptide(L)'
;MLPIYVNPTFYKHIQAILSSFIWESRKPRLAMSLLQKRADKGGLGFPDIHKYHKASFLEAAIKFHTPKGTFQWVDMENARAPGGSLVGMLWTPAHTRPNMLHLFNTSITTIKQWDTLHRTQHKLNKFHPRAPITALNSLTPGLTMNSWIKHGIKHIVDTYQDHRLMPFPDLQRKFDLPNASVFQYLQLQSMATYKILTKSDMTSTNLQHLDPLHDQCWLSPTKPKALSLCYNILLNAVAMKTPNYEQQWHTEYDSSPSGNTWLQSLNALKGITNCYSHLEAHKKLVYRWYLTPSKLHKIYPSVSERCWRCGGAKGTMFHIWWECPVLAPLWGHVKDILELLNITTVTLDPLTCLFLLLPPSLTKPLKQVTILTILAARNLIAQGWKHTHCPTKQQLMDKLHQYYIYEQLSTTSITQSLRFQDTWKTWADIYTPNKRQDKDHATYPSSSSALHPEP
;
A
#
# COMPACT_ATOMS: atom_id res chain seq x y z
N MET A 1 -8.12 1.84 18.19
CA MET A 1 -8.85 0.57 18.47
C MET A 1 -8.33 0.01 19.76
N LEU A 2 -9.20 -0.55 20.60
CA LEU A 2 -8.77 -1.31 21.77
C LEU A 2 -8.26 -2.69 21.30
N PRO A 3 -7.14 -3.20 21.87
CA PRO A 3 -6.58 -4.50 21.52
C PRO A 3 -7.42 -5.62 22.14
N ILE A 4 -8.64 -5.79 21.67
CA ILE A 4 -9.55 -6.85 22.10
C ILE A 4 -9.42 -8.07 21.19
N TYR A 5 -9.66 -9.26 21.74
CA TYR A 5 -9.70 -10.44 20.90
C TYR A 5 -10.96 -10.40 20.03
N VAL A 6 -10.79 -10.61 18.73
CA VAL A 6 -11.87 -10.69 17.76
C VAL A 6 -11.72 -12.00 17.01
N ASN A 7 -12.84 -12.73 16.87
CA ASN A 7 -12.86 -14.03 16.22
C ASN A 7 -12.44 -13.89 14.74
N PRO A 8 -11.57 -14.77 14.20
CA PRO A 8 -11.19 -14.76 12.79
C PRO A 8 -12.35 -14.76 11.78
N THR A 9 -13.49 -15.36 12.15
CA THR A 9 -14.71 -15.37 11.33
C THR A 9 -15.28 -13.98 11.08
N PHE A 10 -15.15 -13.06 12.05
CA PHE A 10 -15.59 -11.68 11.93
C PHE A 10 -14.85 -10.95 10.79
N TYR A 11 -13.53 -11.12 10.68
CA TYR A 11 -12.77 -10.47 9.59
C TYR A 11 -13.19 -11.00 8.22
N LYS A 12 -13.45 -12.30 8.10
CA LYS A 12 -13.95 -12.89 6.85
C LYS A 12 -15.32 -12.33 6.48
N HIS A 13 -16.21 -12.20 7.45
CA HIS A 13 -17.54 -11.63 7.26
C HIS A 13 -17.49 -10.17 6.79
N ILE A 14 -16.72 -9.32 7.48
CA ILE A 14 -16.55 -7.91 7.09
C ILE A 14 -15.90 -7.80 5.71
N GLN A 15 -14.88 -8.61 5.42
CA GLN A 15 -14.24 -8.62 4.11
C GLN A 15 -15.22 -9.06 3.00
N ALA A 16 -16.14 -9.98 3.28
CA ALA A 16 -17.19 -10.38 2.34
C ALA A 16 -18.19 -9.24 2.07
N ILE A 17 -18.65 -8.54 3.12
CA ILE A 17 -19.53 -7.36 2.97
C ILE A 17 -18.84 -6.28 2.13
N LEU A 18 -17.60 -5.93 2.47
CA LEU A 18 -16.83 -4.93 1.72
C LEU A 18 -16.61 -5.34 0.27
N SER A 19 -16.33 -6.62 0.02
CA SER A 19 -16.21 -7.14 -1.34
C SER A 19 -17.55 -7.03 -2.09
N SER A 20 -18.67 -7.42 -1.47
CA SER A 20 -20.00 -7.27 -2.08
C SER A 20 -20.31 -5.81 -2.40
N PHE A 21 -19.98 -4.88 -1.50
CA PHE A 21 -20.18 -3.44 -1.72
C PHE A 21 -19.34 -2.91 -2.90
N ILE A 22 -18.03 -3.16 -2.91
CA ILE A 22 -17.11 -2.66 -3.96
C ILE A 22 -17.50 -3.20 -5.35
N TRP A 23 -17.96 -4.44 -5.39
CA TRP A 23 -18.21 -5.15 -6.64
C TRP A 23 -19.70 -5.19 -7.02
N GLU A 24 -20.58 -4.48 -6.29
CA GLU A 24 -22.04 -4.51 -6.49
C GLU A 24 -22.57 -5.96 -6.54
N SER A 25 -22.09 -6.81 -5.64
CA SER A 25 -22.37 -8.25 -5.57
C SER A 25 -21.99 -9.06 -6.83
N ARG A 26 -21.15 -8.50 -7.71
CA ARG A 26 -20.57 -9.20 -8.87
C ARG A 26 -19.23 -9.84 -8.51
N LYS A 27 -18.76 -10.73 -9.39
CA LYS A 27 -17.47 -11.40 -9.23
C LYS A 27 -16.31 -10.37 -9.23
N PRO A 28 -15.43 -10.37 -8.21
CA PRO A 28 -14.27 -9.50 -8.17
C PRO A 28 -13.38 -9.66 -9.41
N ARG A 29 -13.02 -8.53 -10.05
CA ARG A 29 -12.11 -8.52 -11.21
C ARG A 29 -10.64 -8.34 -10.84
N LEU A 30 -10.37 -7.78 -9.67
CA LEU A 30 -9.04 -7.64 -9.10
C LEU A 30 -8.97 -8.40 -7.78
N ALA A 31 -7.79 -8.93 -7.49
CA ALA A 31 -7.53 -9.57 -6.21
C ALA A 31 -7.60 -8.54 -5.07
N MET A 32 -8.26 -8.90 -3.96
CA MET A 32 -8.35 -8.02 -2.78
C MET A 32 -6.97 -7.65 -2.23
N SER A 33 -5.99 -8.56 -2.31
CA SER A 33 -4.60 -8.30 -1.94
C SER A 33 -4.00 -7.13 -2.71
N LEU A 34 -4.33 -6.98 -4.00
CA LEU A 34 -3.86 -5.86 -4.81
C LEU A 34 -4.51 -4.54 -4.38
N LEU A 35 -5.81 -4.55 -4.11
CA LEU A 35 -6.53 -3.37 -3.63
C LEU A 35 -5.95 -2.87 -2.30
N GLN A 36 -5.61 -3.81 -1.41
CA GLN A 36 -5.04 -3.56 -0.08
C GLN A 36 -3.55 -3.17 -0.09
N LYS A 37 -2.89 -3.26 -1.24
CA LYS A 37 -1.50 -2.82 -1.37
C LYS A 37 -1.44 -1.28 -1.24
N ARG A 38 -0.31 -0.78 -0.73
CA ARG A 38 -0.08 0.67 -0.63
C ARG A 38 -0.15 1.33 -2.00
N ALA A 39 -0.71 2.54 -2.05
CA ALA A 39 -0.82 3.35 -3.26
C ALA A 39 0.54 3.56 -3.94
N ASP A 40 1.57 3.90 -3.15
CA ASP A 40 2.94 4.11 -3.64
C ASP A 40 3.51 2.86 -4.33
N LYS A 41 3.07 1.66 -3.93
CA LYS A 41 3.51 0.36 -4.49
C LYS A 41 2.54 -0.20 -5.54
N GLY A 42 1.62 0.62 -6.04
CA GLY A 42 0.70 0.29 -7.11
C GLY A 42 -0.75 0.03 -6.67
N GLY A 43 -1.00 -0.30 -5.40
CA GLY A 43 -2.35 -0.62 -4.95
C GLY A 43 -3.31 0.57 -4.92
N LEU A 44 -4.53 0.34 -4.44
CA LEU A 44 -5.54 1.39 -4.25
C LEU A 44 -5.58 1.93 -2.81
N GLY A 45 -4.73 1.41 -1.92
CA GLY A 45 -4.71 1.82 -0.52
C GLY A 45 -5.93 1.37 0.28
N PHE A 46 -6.63 0.33 -0.18
CA PHE A 46 -7.81 -0.19 0.51
C PHE A 46 -7.42 -0.72 1.91
N PRO A 47 -8.13 -0.35 2.99
CA PRO A 47 -7.76 -0.80 4.32
C PRO A 47 -7.89 -2.33 4.49
N ASP A 48 -6.84 -2.95 5.03
CA ASP A 48 -6.90 -4.32 5.55
C ASP A 48 -7.20 -4.26 7.05
N ILE A 49 -8.44 -4.54 7.40
CA ILE A 49 -8.96 -4.45 8.77
C ILE A 49 -8.24 -5.43 9.70
N HIS A 50 -7.87 -6.61 9.21
CA HIS A 50 -7.17 -7.59 10.02
C HIS A 50 -5.73 -7.14 10.32
N LYS A 51 -5.03 -6.59 9.32
CA LYS A 51 -3.70 -5.99 9.54
C LYS A 51 -3.77 -4.72 10.40
N TYR A 52 -4.82 -3.92 10.27
CA TYR A 52 -5.02 -2.73 11.10
C TYR A 52 -5.25 -3.11 12.57
N HIS A 53 -6.04 -4.17 12.80
CA HIS A 53 -6.23 -4.72 14.13
C HIS A 53 -4.92 -5.30 14.71
N LYS A 54 -4.14 -6.03 13.90
CA LYS A 54 -2.78 -6.47 14.28
C LYS A 54 -1.86 -5.31 14.63
N ALA A 55 -1.94 -4.20 13.89
CA ALA A 55 -1.17 -3.01 14.17
C ALA A 55 -1.53 -2.40 15.54
N SER A 56 -2.78 -2.50 15.98
CA SER A 56 -3.20 -2.02 17.31
C SER A 56 -2.58 -2.83 18.45
N PHE A 57 -2.38 -4.14 18.27
CA PHE A 57 -1.63 -4.95 19.24
C PHE A 57 -0.16 -4.59 19.26
N LEU A 58 0.45 -4.32 18.11
CA LEU A 58 1.84 -3.87 18.04
C LEU A 58 2.01 -2.50 18.71
N GLU A 59 1.07 -1.58 18.51
CA GLU A 59 1.05 -0.29 19.20
C GLU A 59 0.97 -0.46 20.73
N ALA A 60 0.11 -1.37 21.22
CA ALA A 60 0.02 -1.68 22.64
C ALA A 60 1.32 -2.30 23.18
N ALA A 61 1.95 -3.22 22.43
CA ALA A 61 3.24 -3.79 22.79
C ALA A 61 4.37 -2.74 22.82
N ILE A 62 4.33 -1.74 21.94
CA ILE A 62 5.24 -0.59 21.96
C ILE A 62 5.06 0.22 23.24
N LYS A 63 3.81 0.48 23.64
CA LYS A 63 3.50 1.19 24.88
C LYS A 63 3.99 0.46 26.13
N PHE A 64 4.11 -0.87 26.12
CA PHE A 64 4.71 -1.59 27.25
C PHE A 64 6.17 -1.19 27.50
N HIS A 65 6.92 -0.79 26.47
CA HIS A 65 8.33 -0.45 26.59
C HIS A 65 8.60 1.02 26.93
N THR A 66 7.56 1.82 27.21
CA THR A 66 7.77 3.21 27.65
C THR A 66 8.27 3.27 29.10
N PRO A 67 9.07 4.31 29.45
CA PRO A 67 9.43 4.58 30.83
C PRO A 67 8.20 4.77 31.72
N LYS A 68 8.37 4.49 33.03
CA LYS A 68 7.35 4.74 34.06
C LYS A 68 6.88 6.19 34.01
N GLY A 69 5.57 6.42 34.17
CA GLY A 69 4.96 7.75 34.14
C GLY A 69 4.53 8.22 32.75
N THR A 70 4.86 7.49 31.68
CA THR A 70 4.43 7.85 30.32
C THR A 70 2.96 7.48 30.07
N PHE A 71 2.54 6.29 30.52
CA PHE A 71 1.18 5.79 30.36
C PHE A 71 0.70 5.16 31.67
N GLN A 72 -0.23 5.84 32.35
CA GLN A 72 -0.73 5.42 33.67
C GLN A 72 -1.27 3.98 33.68
N TRP A 73 -1.97 3.57 32.62
CA TRP A 73 -2.52 2.22 32.53
C TRP A 73 -1.43 1.13 32.44
N VAL A 74 -0.28 1.43 31.81
CA VAL A 74 0.88 0.51 31.73
C VAL A 74 1.54 0.39 33.10
N ASP A 75 1.64 1.49 33.83
CA ASP A 75 2.20 1.49 35.19
C ASP A 75 1.32 0.68 36.16
N MET A 76 0.00 0.85 36.07
CA MET A 76 -0.97 0.08 36.85
C MET A 76 -0.89 -1.43 36.56
N GLU A 77 -0.72 -1.82 35.31
CA GLU A 77 -0.56 -3.24 34.97
C GLU A 77 0.79 -3.81 35.35
N ASN A 78 1.87 -3.04 35.19
CA ASN A 78 3.20 -3.43 35.66
C ASN A 78 3.21 -3.67 37.18
N ALA A 79 2.40 -2.91 37.94
CA ALA A 79 2.23 -3.13 39.38
C ALA A 79 1.46 -4.42 39.71
N ARG A 80 0.61 -4.90 38.80
CA ARG A 80 -0.19 -6.14 38.94
C ARG A 80 0.47 -7.37 38.33
N ALA A 81 1.56 -7.20 37.58
CA ALA A 81 2.24 -8.29 36.88
C ALA A 81 3.07 -9.15 37.86
N PRO A 82 2.76 -10.44 38.02
CA PRO A 82 3.56 -11.33 38.86
C PRO A 82 4.94 -11.57 38.22
N GLY A 83 6.02 -11.31 38.95
CA GLY A 83 7.39 -11.62 38.50
C GLY A 83 8.06 -10.57 37.60
N GLY A 84 7.46 -9.39 37.43
CA GLY A 84 8.11 -8.22 36.83
C GLY A 84 7.71 -7.93 35.38
N SER A 85 7.57 -6.63 35.11
CA SER A 85 7.36 -5.92 33.84
C SER A 85 6.66 -6.69 32.70
N LEU A 86 5.53 -6.14 32.22
CA LEU A 86 4.83 -6.56 31.00
C LEU A 86 5.77 -6.73 29.80
N VAL A 87 6.84 -5.93 29.73
CA VAL A 87 7.88 -6.05 28.71
C VAL A 87 8.57 -7.41 28.77
N GLY A 88 8.94 -7.88 29.96
CA GLY A 88 9.55 -9.20 30.14
C GLY A 88 8.66 -10.31 29.61
N MET A 89 7.35 -10.21 29.87
CA MET A 89 6.38 -11.22 29.46
C MET A 89 6.25 -11.35 27.93
N LEU A 90 6.41 -10.27 27.17
CA LEU A 90 6.43 -10.34 25.70
C LEU A 90 7.56 -11.23 25.17
N TRP A 91 8.69 -11.26 25.86
CA TRP A 91 9.90 -11.95 25.41
C TRP A 91 10.11 -13.32 26.07
N THR A 92 9.40 -13.60 27.17
CA THR A 92 9.38 -14.93 27.81
C THR A 92 8.52 -15.92 27.01
N PRO A 93 8.97 -17.19 26.81
CA PRO A 93 8.17 -18.23 26.17
C PRO A 93 6.82 -18.48 26.85
N ALA A 94 5.77 -18.74 26.07
CA ALA A 94 4.40 -18.90 26.59
C ALA A 94 4.25 -19.98 27.69
N HIS A 95 5.11 -21.01 27.71
CA HIS A 95 5.08 -22.10 28.69
C HIS A 95 5.80 -21.78 30.00
N THR A 96 6.68 -20.77 30.04
CA THR A 96 7.41 -20.33 31.24
C THR A 96 6.85 -19.06 31.86
N ARG A 97 5.74 -18.52 31.32
CA ARG A 97 5.13 -17.29 31.84
C ARG A 97 4.38 -17.55 33.15
N PRO A 98 4.44 -16.60 34.10
CA PRO A 98 3.63 -16.65 35.30
C PRO A 98 2.14 -16.48 34.95
N ASN A 99 1.27 -16.86 35.88
CA ASN A 99 -0.17 -16.83 35.66
C ASN A 99 -0.65 -15.40 35.36
N MET A 100 -1.38 -15.22 34.25
CA MET A 100 -1.75 -13.91 33.71
C MET A 100 -3.14 -13.44 34.14
N LEU A 101 -3.84 -14.19 35.01
CA LEU A 101 -5.24 -13.91 35.39
C LEU A 101 -5.47 -12.52 36.00
N HIS A 102 -4.44 -11.90 36.59
CA HIS A 102 -4.53 -10.59 37.24
C HIS A 102 -4.31 -9.39 36.29
N LEU A 103 -3.94 -9.65 35.02
CA LEU A 103 -3.73 -8.62 34.01
C LEU A 103 -5.03 -8.25 33.30
N PHE A 104 -5.09 -7.06 32.68
CA PHE A 104 -6.26 -6.74 31.87
C PHE A 104 -6.32 -7.64 30.65
N ASN A 105 -7.54 -7.99 30.24
CA ASN A 105 -7.77 -8.81 29.05
C ASN A 105 -7.08 -8.24 27.81
N THR A 106 -7.00 -6.92 27.66
CA THR A 106 -6.31 -6.22 26.56
C THR A 106 -4.81 -6.51 26.48
N SER A 107 -4.17 -6.73 27.63
CA SER A 107 -2.73 -6.98 27.69
C SER A 107 -2.42 -8.45 27.54
N ILE A 108 -3.27 -9.32 28.09
CA ILE A 108 -3.24 -10.76 27.84
C ILE A 108 -3.40 -11.04 26.34
N THR A 109 -4.38 -10.41 25.68
CA THR A 109 -4.61 -10.57 24.23
C THR A 109 -3.43 -10.03 23.42
N THR A 110 -2.88 -8.89 23.80
CA THR A 110 -1.67 -8.32 23.17
C THR A 110 -0.49 -9.29 23.24
N ILE A 111 -0.22 -9.88 24.41
CA ILE A 111 0.88 -10.86 24.61
C ILE A 111 0.64 -12.14 23.77
N LYS A 112 -0.59 -12.66 23.74
CA LYS A 112 -0.94 -13.84 22.93
C LYS A 112 -0.82 -13.57 21.42
N GLN A 113 -1.22 -12.38 20.97
CA GLN A 113 -1.12 -11.97 19.57
C GLN A 113 0.32 -11.70 19.16
N TRP A 114 1.14 -11.17 20.06
CA TRP A 114 2.57 -11.04 19.88
C TRP A 114 3.23 -12.40 19.57
N ASP A 115 2.95 -13.43 20.37
CA ASP A 115 3.45 -14.79 20.08
C ASP A 115 2.99 -15.30 18.72
N THR A 116 1.74 -15.02 18.35
CA THR A 116 1.17 -15.47 17.08
C THR A 116 1.85 -14.78 15.90
N LEU A 117 2.19 -13.49 16.02
CA LEU A 117 2.94 -12.74 15.00
C LEU A 117 4.36 -13.30 14.84
N HIS A 118 5.07 -13.57 15.94
CA HIS A 118 6.41 -14.19 15.91
C HIS A 118 6.42 -15.61 15.34
N ARG A 119 5.33 -16.37 15.52
CA ARG A 119 5.19 -17.72 14.94
C ARG A 119 4.86 -17.69 13.44
N THR A 120 4.03 -16.75 13.00
CA THR A 120 3.50 -16.70 11.62
C THR A 120 4.36 -15.89 10.66
N GLN A 121 5.10 -14.88 11.15
CA GLN A 121 6.05 -14.11 10.37
C GLN A 121 7.46 -14.60 10.67
N HIS A 122 7.96 -15.52 9.85
CA HIS A 122 9.23 -16.26 10.01
C HIS A 122 10.52 -15.42 10.17
N LYS A 123 10.43 -14.08 10.18
CA LYS A 123 11.54 -13.11 10.28
C LYS A 123 11.73 -12.49 11.68
N LEU A 124 10.78 -12.63 12.60
CA LEU A 124 10.93 -12.09 13.95
C LEU A 124 11.65 -13.10 14.87
N ASN A 125 12.96 -12.89 15.08
CA ASN A 125 13.79 -13.79 15.87
C ASN A 125 13.32 -13.87 17.35
N LYS A 126 13.35 -15.08 17.95
CA LYS A 126 13.07 -15.29 19.38
C LYS A 126 14.15 -14.68 20.28
N PHE A 127 15.33 -14.42 19.72
CA PHE A 127 16.40 -13.66 20.35
C PHE A 127 16.44 -12.27 19.70
N HIS A 128 15.79 -11.31 20.35
CA HIS A 128 15.74 -9.94 19.86
C HIS A 128 16.67 -9.07 20.72
N PRO A 129 17.56 -8.25 20.13
CA PRO A 129 18.51 -7.43 20.88
C PRO A 129 17.85 -6.50 21.89
N ARG A 130 16.61 -6.04 21.72
CA ARG A 130 15.93 -5.22 22.74
C ARG A 130 15.12 -6.01 23.78
N ALA A 131 15.14 -7.35 23.76
CA ALA A 131 14.54 -8.12 24.84
C ALA A 131 15.20 -7.71 26.18
N PRO A 132 14.41 -7.55 27.25
CA PRO A 132 14.99 -7.20 28.54
C PRO A 132 15.90 -8.33 28.97
N ILE A 133 16.99 -7.99 29.65
CA ILE A 133 17.96 -9.00 30.12
C ILE A 133 17.30 -10.00 31.08
N THR A 134 16.21 -9.60 31.76
CA THR A 134 15.37 -10.49 32.57
C THR A 134 14.74 -11.63 31.77
N ALA A 135 14.47 -11.44 30.48
CA ALA A 135 13.93 -12.51 29.63
C ALA A 135 14.91 -13.69 29.52
N LEU A 136 16.22 -13.43 29.65
CA LEU A 136 17.25 -14.48 29.65
C LEU A 136 17.16 -15.40 30.87
N ASN A 137 16.71 -14.89 32.03
CA ASN A 137 16.49 -15.70 33.22
C ASN A 137 15.46 -16.83 32.96
N SER A 138 14.49 -16.58 32.06
CA SER A 138 13.45 -17.55 31.69
C SER A 138 13.85 -18.49 30.54
N LEU A 139 14.96 -18.21 29.86
CA LEU A 139 15.45 -18.98 28.71
C LEU A 139 16.55 -19.98 29.07
N THR A 140 17.23 -19.76 30.19
CA THR A 140 18.29 -20.62 30.72
C THR A 140 18.07 -20.89 32.22
N PRO A 141 17.88 -22.16 32.64
CA PRO A 141 17.73 -22.49 34.06
C PRO A 141 18.95 -22.05 34.87
N GLY A 142 18.72 -21.38 36.00
CA GLY A 142 19.78 -20.97 36.94
C GLY A 142 20.45 -19.62 36.66
N LEU A 143 20.09 -18.91 35.58
CA LEU A 143 20.62 -17.57 35.29
C LEU A 143 19.83 -16.49 36.06
N THR A 144 20.52 -15.71 36.90
CA THR A 144 19.93 -14.54 37.58
C THR A 144 20.67 -13.27 37.19
N MET A 145 20.12 -12.51 36.24
CA MET A 145 20.71 -11.26 35.75
C MET A 145 20.37 -10.01 36.58
N ASN A 146 19.85 -10.18 37.81
CA ASN A 146 19.48 -9.07 38.69
C ASN A 146 20.66 -8.15 39.03
N SER A 147 21.89 -8.69 39.01
CA SER A 147 23.12 -7.91 39.16
C SER A 147 23.30 -6.90 38.02
N TRP A 148 23.07 -7.30 36.77
CA TRP A 148 23.30 -6.46 35.58
C TRP A 148 22.30 -5.30 35.49
N ILE A 149 21.07 -5.52 35.96
CA ILE A 149 20.03 -4.48 36.00
C ILE A 149 20.40 -3.37 36.98
N LYS A 150 21.00 -3.71 38.13
CA LYS A 150 21.48 -2.74 39.12
C LYS A 150 22.60 -1.85 38.56
N HIS A 151 23.40 -2.39 37.65
CA HIS A 151 24.48 -1.69 36.94
C HIS A 151 24.00 -0.97 35.67
N GLY A 152 22.68 -0.87 35.46
CA GLY A 152 22.09 -0.04 34.40
C GLY A 152 21.82 -0.75 33.07
N ILE A 153 22.11 -2.06 32.96
CA ILE A 153 21.87 -2.81 31.72
C ILE A 153 20.41 -3.30 31.69
N LYS A 154 19.58 -2.70 30.84
CA LYS A 154 18.13 -2.96 30.79
C LYS A 154 17.74 -3.87 29.63
N HIS A 155 18.45 -3.76 28.51
CA HIS A 155 18.19 -4.50 27.28
C HIS A 155 19.42 -5.25 26.81
N ILE A 156 19.24 -6.34 26.06
CA ILE A 156 20.36 -7.09 25.46
C ILE A 156 21.20 -6.19 24.52
N VAL A 157 20.62 -5.16 23.89
CA VAL A 157 21.29 -4.26 22.94
C VAL A 157 22.32 -3.38 23.65
N ASP A 158 22.14 -3.15 24.95
CA ASP A 158 23.08 -2.37 25.75
C ASP A 158 24.44 -3.09 25.86
N THR A 159 24.47 -4.41 25.58
CA THR A 159 25.68 -5.23 25.52
C THR A 159 26.32 -5.30 24.12
N TYR A 160 25.80 -4.57 23.15
CA TYR A 160 26.31 -4.53 21.78
C TYR A 160 26.93 -3.16 21.47
N GLN A 161 27.99 -3.17 20.66
CA GLN A 161 28.61 -1.98 20.07
C GLN A 161 28.90 -2.29 18.60
N ASP A 162 28.58 -1.35 17.70
CA ASP A 162 28.72 -1.52 16.24
C ASP A 162 28.16 -2.85 15.73
N HIS A 163 26.96 -3.18 16.21
CA HIS A 163 26.23 -4.37 15.85
C HIS A 163 26.87 -5.72 16.26
N ARG A 164 27.96 -5.69 17.04
CA ARG A 164 28.67 -6.85 17.60
C ARG A 164 28.54 -6.89 19.13
N LEU A 165 28.59 -8.09 19.71
CA LEU A 165 28.62 -8.24 21.17
C LEU A 165 29.94 -7.68 21.71
N MET A 166 29.87 -6.75 22.66
CA MET A 166 31.07 -6.16 23.27
C MET A 166 31.85 -7.23 24.05
N PRO A 167 33.19 -7.27 23.95
CA PRO A 167 34.03 -8.10 24.81
C PRO A 167 33.75 -7.82 26.30
N PHE A 168 33.83 -8.86 27.14
CA PHE A 168 33.61 -8.72 28.58
C PHE A 168 34.45 -7.60 29.25
N PRO A 169 35.74 -7.39 28.91
CA PRO A 169 36.53 -6.30 29.49
C PRO A 169 35.97 -4.90 29.18
N ASP A 170 35.36 -4.71 28.00
CA ASP A 170 34.79 -3.42 27.59
C ASP A 170 33.42 -3.19 28.23
N LEU A 171 32.63 -4.26 28.40
CA LEU A 171 31.39 -4.26 29.19
C LEU A 171 31.65 -3.93 30.66
N GLN A 172 32.70 -4.50 31.23
CA GLN A 172 33.12 -4.23 32.59
C GLN A 172 33.52 -2.76 32.77
N ARG A 173 34.27 -2.19 31.82
CA ARG A 173 34.66 -0.77 31.85
C ARG A 173 33.48 0.19 31.69
N LYS A 174 32.44 -0.22 30.96
CA LYS A 174 31.28 0.63 30.64
C LYS A 174 30.18 0.63 31.71
N PHE A 175 30.02 -0.48 32.42
CA PHE A 175 28.93 -0.68 33.38
C PHE A 175 29.41 -1.10 34.78
N ASP A 176 30.71 -1.07 35.06
CA ASP A 176 31.31 -1.45 36.35
C ASP A 176 30.87 -2.84 36.85
N LEU A 177 30.81 -3.83 35.94
CA LEU A 177 30.33 -5.17 36.27
C LEU A 177 31.35 -5.97 37.12
N PRO A 178 30.90 -6.78 38.10
CA PRO A 178 31.79 -7.62 38.88
C PRO A 178 32.33 -8.81 38.07
N ASN A 179 33.58 -9.21 38.35
CA ASN A 179 34.26 -10.36 37.70
C ASN A 179 33.48 -11.68 37.82
N ALA A 180 32.63 -11.84 38.84
CA ALA A 180 31.75 -13.00 38.98
C ALA A 180 30.70 -13.12 37.84
N SER A 181 30.49 -12.06 37.05
CA SER A 181 29.54 -12.01 35.94
C SER A 181 30.09 -12.58 34.62
N VAL A 182 31.36 -13.02 34.58
CA VAL A 182 31.99 -13.61 33.38
C VAL A 182 31.18 -14.82 32.89
N PHE A 183 30.75 -15.69 33.80
CA PHE A 183 29.97 -16.88 33.43
C PHE A 183 28.63 -16.51 32.79
N GLN A 184 27.97 -15.46 33.30
CA GLN A 184 26.72 -14.94 32.75
C GLN A 184 26.91 -14.34 31.35
N TYR A 185 28.04 -13.66 31.13
CA TYR A 185 28.43 -13.15 29.82
C TYR A 185 28.72 -14.27 28.81
N LEU A 186 29.44 -15.33 29.21
CA LEU A 186 29.71 -16.49 28.36
C LEU A 186 28.41 -17.22 27.96
N GLN A 187 27.45 -17.31 28.88
CA GLN A 187 26.13 -17.85 28.58
C GLN A 187 25.37 -16.98 27.57
N LEU A 188 25.38 -15.65 27.72
CA LEU A 188 24.84 -14.71 26.72
C LEU A 188 25.50 -14.88 25.35
N GLN A 189 26.82 -14.98 25.32
CA GLN A 189 27.61 -15.17 24.10
C GLN A 189 27.29 -16.50 23.42
N SER A 190 27.15 -17.59 24.18
CA SER A 190 26.76 -18.90 23.65
C SER A 190 25.36 -18.88 23.03
N MET A 191 24.41 -18.17 23.66
CA MET A 191 23.03 -18.04 23.20
C MET A 191 22.90 -17.17 21.95
N ALA A 192 23.64 -16.05 21.93
CA ALA A 192 23.75 -15.21 20.75
C ALA A 192 24.33 -16.03 19.58
N THR A 193 25.42 -16.75 19.80
CA THR A 193 26.05 -17.61 18.79
C THR A 193 25.11 -18.72 18.30
N TYR A 194 24.51 -19.51 19.20
CA TYR A 194 23.67 -20.66 18.83
C TYR A 194 22.35 -20.29 18.12
N LYS A 195 21.70 -19.19 18.53
CA LYS A 195 20.40 -18.77 17.95
C LYS A 195 20.51 -17.79 16.78
N ILE A 196 21.66 -17.13 16.59
CA ILE A 196 21.94 -16.32 15.40
C ILE A 196 22.43 -17.23 14.25
N LEU A 197 23.20 -18.29 14.53
CA LEU A 197 23.76 -19.19 13.52
C LEU A 197 22.77 -20.18 12.87
N THR A 198 21.56 -20.36 13.41
CA THR A 198 20.59 -21.35 12.89
C THR A 198 19.68 -20.83 11.76
N LYS A 199 19.87 -19.59 11.28
CA LYS A 199 19.20 -19.08 10.08
C LYS A 199 20.16 -18.23 9.24
N SER A 200 20.79 -18.90 8.28
CA SER A 200 21.48 -18.38 7.09
C SER A 200 22.56 -17.29 7.30
N ASP A 201 23.75 -17.62 6.78
CA ASP A 201 24.91 -16.79 6.49
C ASP A 201 25.97 -16.68 7.60
N MET A 202 26.94 -17.60 7.52
CA MET A 202 28.30 -17.38 8.00
C MET A 202 28.85 -16.11 7.36
N THR A 203 28.94 -15.03 8.12
CA THR A 203 30.01 -13.98 8.09
C THR A 203 29.61 -12.69 8.79
N SER A 204 28.37 -12.53 9.25
CA SER A 204 28.00 -11.27 9.90
C SER A 204 27.45 -11.46 11.31
N THR A 205 28.33 -11.24 12.28
CA THR A 205 27.98 -10.66 13.58
C THR A 205 27.52 -9.19 13.40
N ASN A 206 26.70 -8.90 12.38
CA ASN A 206 26.12 -7.57 12.15
C ASN A 206 24.60 -7.66 12.26
N LEU A 207 24.06 -7.05 13.31
CA LEU A 207 22.66 -6.64 13.50
C LEU A 207 22.12 -5.63 12.45
N GLN A 208 22.57 -5.64 11.19
CA GLN A 208 22.20 -4.63 10.19
C GLN A 208 20.77 -4.77 9.62
N HIS A 209 20.06 -5.86 9.92
CA HIS A 209 18.70 -6.09 9.42
C HIS A 209 17.75 -6.61 10.51
N LEU A 210 17.71 -5.91 11.66
CA LEU A 210 16.60 -6.10 12.59
C LEU A 210 15.32 -5.57 11.94
N ASP A 211 14.23 -6.31 12.11
CA ASP A 211 12.91 -6.09 11.52
C ASP A 211 12.53 -4.58 11.44
N PRO A 212 11.91 -4.04 10.37
CA PRO A 212 11.51 -2.63 10.30
C PRO A 212 10.66 -2.11 11.49
N LEU A 213 10.03 -3.01 12.27
CA LEU A 213 9.44 -2.69 13.58
C LEU A 213 10.49 -2.19 14.61
N HIS A 214 11.70 -2.74 14.57
CA HIS A 214 12.86 -2.44 15.43
C HIS A 214 13.31 -0.97 15.32
N ASP A 215 13.60 -0.52 14.11
CA ASP A 215 14.29 0.76 13.90
C ASP A 215 13.32 1.96 13.96
N GLN A 216 12.05 1.78 13.57
CA GLN A 216 11.12 2.90 13.43
C GLN A 216 10.19 3.11 14.63
N CYS A 217 9.87 2.06 15.39
CA CYS A 217 8.82 2.13 16.41
C CYS A 217 9.35 2.16 17.86
N TRP A 218 10.52 1.57 18.15
CA TRP A 218 11.04 1.47 19.52
C TRP A 218 11.90 2.66 19.97
N LEU A 219 12.56 3.35 19.03
CA LEU A 219 13.43 4.50 19.34
C LEU A 219 12.65 5.76 19.75
N SER A 220 11.32 5.78 19.55
CA SER A 220 10.50 6.94 19.90
C SER A 220 9.04 6.52 20.18
N PRO A 221 8.77 5.89 21.32
CA PRO A 221 7.43 5.36 21.64
C PRO A 221 6.37 6.44 21.86
N THR A 222 6.78 7.71 21.96
CA THR A 222 5.92 8.90 22.02
C THR A 222 5.64 9.54 20.65
N LYS A 223 6.12 8.96 19.55
CA LYS A 223 5.86 9.52 18.21
C LYS A 223 4.36 9.50 17.90
N PRO A 224 3.79 10.61 17.40
CA PRO A 224 2.44 10.59 16.86
C PRO A 224 2.38 9.61 15.68
N LYS A 225 1.25 8.90 15.55
CA LYS A 225 0.97 7.93 14.46
C LYS A 225 1.71 6.57 14.52
N ALA A 226 2.10 6.10 15.71
CA ALA A 226 2.69 4.76 15.91
C ALA A 226 1.86 3.62 15.29
N LEU A 227 0.52 3.69 15.40
CA LEU A 227 -0.40 2.74 14.76
C LEU A 227 -0.24 2.68 13.24
N SER A 228 -0.15 3.83 12.59
CA SER A 228 0.01 3.94 11.14
C SER A 228 1.37 3.40 10.68
N LEU A 229 2.43 3.59 11.48
CA LEU A 229 3.75 3.00 11.23
C LEU A 229 3.68 1.47 11.31
N CYS A 230 3.13 0.93 12.40
CA CYS A 230 2.95 -0.52 12.58
C CYS A 230 2.13 -1.13 11.43
N TYR A 231 1.04 -0.48 11.05
CA TYR A 231 0.20 -0.91 9.94
C TYR A 231 0.95 -0.92 8.60
N ASN A 232 1.72 0.13 8.32
CA ASN A 232 2.54 0.21 7.11
C ASN A 232 3.62 -0.88 7.05
N ILE A 233 4.21 -1.24 8.18
CA ILE A 233 5.19 -2.32 8.27
C ILE A 233 4.51 -3.66 7.99
N LEU A 234 3.36 -3.94 8.63
CA LEU A 234 2.58 -5.15 8.39
C LEU A 234 2.10 -5.28 6.94
N LEU A 235 1.76 -4.16 6.30
CA LEU A 235 1.41 -4.14 4.88
C LEU A 235 2.59 -4.49 3.97
N ASN A 236 3.82 -4.09 4.35
CA ASN A 236 5.03 -4.32 3.57
C ASN A 236 5.67 -5.71 3.80
N ALA A 237 5.49 -6.29 4.99
CA ALA A 237 6.13 -7.54 5.39
C ALA A 237 5.59 -8.79 4.67
N VAL A 238 4.35 -8.73 4.17
CA VAL A 238 3.73 -9.85 3.46
C VAL A 238 3.96 -9.68 1.96
N ALA A 239 4.75 -10.58 1.37
CA ALA A 239 4.80 -10.75 -0.08
C ALA A 239 3.40 -11.15 -0.57
N MET A 240 2.65 -10.17 -1.09
CA MET A 240 1.31 -10.42 -1.58
C MET A 240 1.42 -11.29 -2.83
N LYS A 241 0.76 -12.46 -2.82
CA LYS A 241 0.53 -13.27 -4.02
C LYS A 241 -0.45 -12.51 -4.93
N THR A 242 0.06 -11.56 -5.71
CA THR A 242 -0.71 -10.88 -6.76
C THR A 242 -0.30 -11.45 -8.11
N PRO A 243 -1.25 -11.59 -9.07
CA PRO A 243 -0.89 -11.89 -10.45
C PRO A 243 0.15 -10.90 -10.93
N ASN A 244 1.19 -11.39 -11.61
CA ASN A 244 2.23 -10.52 -12.11
C ASN A 244 1.76 -9.84 -13.41
N TYR A 245 1.06 -8.73 -13.27
CA TYR A 245 0.54 -7.96 -14.42
C TYR A 245 1.67 -7.41 -15.30
N GLU A 246 2.83 -7.13 -14.72
CA GLU A 246 4.04 -6.73 -15.44
C GLU A 246 4.45 -7.82 -16.44
N GLN A 247 4.58 -9.07 -15.99
CA GLN A 247 4.87 -10.22 -16.87
C GLN A 247 3.79 -10.45 -17.94
N GLN A 248 2.51 -10.25 -17.59
CA GLN A 248 1.43 -10.38 -18.58
C GLN A 248 1.53 -9.33 -19.69
N TRP A 249 1.93 -8.10 -19.36
CA TRP A 249 2.18 -7.06 -20.36
C TRP A 249 3.41 -7.38 -21.20
N HIS A 250 4.50 -7.85 -20.58
CA HIS A 250 5.68 -8.29 -21.33
C HIS A 250 5.39 -9.40 -22.33
N THR A 251 4.45 -10.31 -22.02
CA THR A 251 4.07 -11.39 -22.96
C THR A 251 3.38 -10.86 -24.22
N GLU A 252 2.72 -9.70 -24.17
CA GLU A 252 2.04 -9.09 -25.33
C GLU A 252 2.87 -7.98 -26.00
N TYR A 253 3.81 -7.39 -25.26
CA TYR A 253 4.65 -6.31 -25.72
C TYR A 253 6.01 -6.38 -24.99
N ASP A 254 7.04 -6.86 -25.68
CA ASP A 254 8.35 -7.15 -25.07
C ASP A 254 8.97 -5.91 -24.41
N SER A 255 8.79 -4.74 -25.02
CA SER A 255 9.30 -3.46 -24.50
C SER A 255 8.44 -2.85 -23.40
N SER A 256 7.49 -3.57 -22.81
CA SER A 256 6.67 -3.06 -21.70
C SER A 256 7.53 -2.68 -20.47
N PRO A 257 7.06 -1.79 -19.60
CA PRO A 257 7.88 -1.33 -18.48
C PRO A 257 8.04 -2.38 -17.39
N SER A 258 9.27 -2.53 -16.88
CA SER A 258 9.62 -3.47 -15.81
C SER A 258 10.20 -2.79 -14.56
N GLY A 259 9.97 -3.36 -13.38
CA GLY A 259 10.60 -2.94 -12.13
C GLY A 259 10.30 -1.49 -11.74
N ASN A 260 11.30 -0.60 -11.81
CA ASN A 260 11.14 0.80 -11.41
C ASN A 260 10.29 1.61 -12.41
N THR A 261 10.40 1.35 -13.72
CA THR A 261 9.60 2.06 -14.72
C THR A 261 8.13 1.66 -14.63
N TRP A 262 7.84 0.40 -14.26
CA TRP A 262 6.50 -0.05 -13.91
C TRP A 262 5.93 0.72 -12.72
N LEU A 263 6.74 0.93 -11.67
CA LEU A 263 6.35 1.72 -10.51
C LEU A 263 6.11 3.20 -10.85
N GLN A 264 6.91 3.77 -11.76
CA GLN A 264 6.71 5.12 -12.27
C GLN A 264 5.38 5.24 -13.01
N SER A 265 5.07 4.28 -13.91
CA SER A 265 3.78 4.23 -14.61
C SER A 265 2.61 4.19 -13.63
N LEU A 266 2.67 3.29 -12.64
CA LEU A 266 1.62 3.16 -11.63
C LEU A 266 1.37 4.43 -10.82
N ASN A 267 2.37 5.31 -10.70
CA ASN A 267 2.32 6.56 -9.96
C ASN A 267 2.28 7.79 -10.89
N ALA A 268 2.12 7.62 -12.21
CA ALA A 268 2.22 8.70 -13.19
C ALA A 268 1.22 9.84 -12.96
N LEU A 269 0.06 9.53 -12.39
CA LEU A 269 -1.00 10.50 -12.10
C LEU A 269 -0.84 11.21 -10.74
N LYS A 270 0.12 10.78 -9.91
CA LYS A 270 0.33 11.34 -8.56
C LYS A 270 0.76 12.81 -8.68
N GLY A 271 -0.08 13.71 -8.16
CA GLY A 271 0.19 15.15 -8.20
C GLY A 271 -0.05 15.81 -9.56
N ILE A 272 -0.68 15.10 -10.51
CA ILE A 272 -1.12 15.60 -11.82
C ILE A 272 -2.61 15.96 -11.80
N THR A 273 -3.46 15.06 -11.34
CA THR A 273 -4.92 15.28 -11.23
C THR A 273 -5.42 14.77 -9.89
N ASN A 274 -6.41 15.46 -9.32
CA ASN A 274 -7.08 15.05 -8.08
C ASN A 274 -8.35 14.22 -8.35
N CYS A 275 -8.72 14.04 -9.62
CA CYS A 275 -9.94 13.32 -9.99
C CYS A 275 -9.75 11.81 -9.86
N TYR A 276 -10.48 11.18 -8.94
CA TYR A 276 -10.39 9.73 -8.69
C TYR A 276 -10.78 8.87 -9.90
N SER A 277 -11.67 9.36 -10.78
CA SER A 277 -12.05 8.63 -11.99
C SER A 277 -10.87 8.48 -12.96
N HIS A 278 -9.98 9.48 -13.04
CA HIS A 278 -8.76 9.41 -13.84
C HIS A 278 -7.78 8.38 -13.26
N LEU A 279 -7.59 8.39 -11.93
CA LEU A 279 -6.77 7.42 -11.22
C LEU A 279 -7.26 6.00 -11.45
N GLU A 280 -8.57 5.78 -11.29
CA GLU A 280 -9.20 4.49 -11.49
C GLU A 280 -9.09 4.00 -12.94
N ALA A 281 -9.34 4.87 -13.93
CA ALA A 281 -9.25 4.52 -15.34
C ALA A 281 -7.84 4.03 -15.73
N HIS A 282 -6.80 4.71 -15.25
CA HIS A 282 -5.42 4.29 -15.47
C HIS A 282 -5.12 2.93 -14.81
N LYS A 283 -5.52 2.74 -13.55
CA LYS A 283 -5.34 1.47 -12.83
C LYS A 283 -6.09 0.32 -13.49
N LYS A 284 -7.30 0.55 -14.01
CA LYS A 284 -8.08 -0.46 -14.76
C LYS A 284 -7.35 -0.93 -16.01
N LEU A 285 -6.69 -0.03 -16.74
CA LEU A 285 -5.87 -0.41 -17.89
C LEU A 285 -4.65 -1.22 -17.46
N VAL A 286 -3.83 -0.67 -16.56
CA VAL A 286 -2.56 -1.28 -16.13
C VAL A 286 -2.79 -2.66 -15.49
N TYR A 287 -3.84 -2.82 -14.69
CA TYR A 287 -4.25 -4.10 -14.10
C TYR A 287 -5.18 -4.94 -14.96
N ARG A 288 -5.31 -4.59 -16.26
CA ARG A 288 -5.97 -5.42 -17.27
C ARG A 288 -7.39 -5.82 -16.89
N TRP A 289 -8.13 -4.88 -16.30
CA TRP A 289 -9.50 -5.03 -15.78
C TRP A 289 -10.52 -5.40 -16.86
N TYR A 290 -10.30 -4.90 -18.07
CA TYR A 290 -11.21 -5.10 -19.18
C TYR A 290 -11.14 -6.54 -19.69
N LEU A 291 -12.31 -7.10 -20.02
CA LEU A 291 -12.41 -8.42 -20.64
C LEU A 291 -12.22 -8.25 -22.15
N THR A 292 -11.16 -8.81 -22.70
CA THR A 292 -10.86 -8.79 -24.13
C THR A 292 -11.48 -10.02 -24.83
N PRO A 293 -11.68 -10.00 -26.16
CA PRO A 293 -12.08 -11.18 -26.93
C PRO A 293 -11.21 -12.41 -26.64
N SER A 294 -9.88 -12.23 -26.54
CA SER A 294 -8.98 -13.34 -26.20
C SER A 294 -9.23 -13.93 -24.81
N LYS A 295 -9.54 -13.09 -23.81
CA LYS A 295 -9.93 -13.57 -22.48
C LYS A 295 -11.31 -14.20 -22.48
N LEU A 296 -12.26 -13.64 -23.23
CA LEU A 296 -13.62 -14.15 -23.32
C LEU A 296 -13.68 -15.49 -24.03
N HIS A 297 -12.95 -15.67 -25.13
CA HIS A 297 -12.84 -16.95 -25.83
C HIS A 297 -12.29 -18.06 -24.92
N LYS A 298 -11.31 -17.74 -24.06
CA LYS A 298 -10.79 -18.69 -23.05
C LYS A 298 -11.83 -19.11 -22.00
N ILE A 299 -12.77 -18.23 -21.67
CA ILE A 299 -13.84 -18.53 -20.70
C ILE A 299 -15.03 -19.20 -21.39
N TYR A 300 -15.35 -18.75 -22.60
CA TYR A 300 -16.48 -19.16 -23.43
C TYR A 300 -15.96 -19.44 -24.86
N PRO A 301 -15.59 -20.69 -25.18
CA PRO A 301 -15.01 -21.03 -26.48
C PRO A 301 -15.90 -20.70 -27.70
N SER A 302 -17.21 -20.54 -27.50
CA SER A 302 -18.17 -20.14 -28.54
C SER A 302 -18.02 -18.67 -28.98
N VAL A 303 -17.37 -17.82 -28.19
CA VAL A 303 -17.15 -16.41 -28.53
C VAL A 303 -15.88 -16.28 -29.36
N SER A 304 -15.92 -15.50 -30.44
CA SER A 304 -14.75 -15.26 -31.30
C SER A 304 -13.57 -14.65 -30.53
N GLU A 305 -12.35 -15.14 -30.80
CA GLU A 305 -11.11 -14.58 -30.25
C GLU A 305 -10.66 -13.28 -30.95
N ARG A 306 -11.33 -12.92 -32.05
CA ARG A 306 -10.94 -11.80 -32.90
C ARG A 306 -11.34 -10.45 -32.29
N CYS A 307 -10.58 -9.42 -32.65
CA CYS A 307 -10.85 -8.05 -32.24
C CYS A 307 -12.23 -7.58 -32.70
N TRP A 308 -13.00 -6.95 -31.80
CA TRP A 308 -14.33 -6.42 -32.13
C TRP A 308 -14.31 -5.28 -33.16
N ARG A 309 -13.18 -4.59 -33.33
CA ARG A 309 -13.06 -3.44 -34.23
C ARG A 309 -12.64 -3.86 -35.63
N CYS A 310 -11.46 -4.47 -35.76
CA CYS A 310 -10.94 -4.83 -37.08
C CYS A 310 -11.39 -6.21 -37.58
N GLY A 311 -11.94 -7.08 -36.71
CA GLY A 311 -12.39 -8.42 -37.09
C GLY A 311 -11.31 -9.39 -37.56
N GLY A 312 -10.05 -8.95 -37.69
CA GLY A 312 -8.93 -9.74 -38.21
C GLY A 312 -8.07 -10.36 -37.13
N ALA A 313 -7.29 -9.53 -36.43
CA ALA A 313 -6.30 -9.99 -35.44
C ALA A 313 -6.95 -10.46 -34.12
N LYS A 314 -6.17 -11.22 -33.35
CA LYS A 314 -6.54 -11.66 -31.99
C LYS A 314 -6.75 -10.45 -31.08
N GLY A 315 -7.90 -10.39 -30.41
CA GLY A 315 -8.25 -9.29 -29.51
C GLY A 315 -7.51 -9.39 -28.17
N THR A 316 -6.22 -9.10 -28.14
CA THR A 316 -5.41 -8.99 -26.91
C THR A 316 -5.60 -7.63 -26.23
N MET A 317 -5.01 -7.44 -25.04
CA MET A 317 -5.10 -6.14 -24.36
C MET A 317 -4.30 -5.11 -25.15
N PHE A 318 -3.06 -5.44 -25.53
CA PHE A 318 -2.24 -4.57 -26.36
C PHE A 318 -2.91 -4.23 -27.69
N HIS A 319 -3.52 -5.22 -28.36
CA HIS A 319 -4.17 -4.99 -29.64
C HIS A 319 -5.34 -4.01 -29.55
N ILE A 320 -6.24 -4.21 -28.59
CA ILE A 320 -7.45 -3.38 -28.47
C ILE A 320 -7.13 -1.96 -28.02
N TRP A 321 -6.06 -1.75 -27.26
CA TRP A 321 -5.69 -0.42 -26.80
C TRP A 321 -4.79 0.34 -27.77
N TRP A 322 -3.96 -0.35 -28.56
CA TRP A 322 -2.92 0.30 -29.36
C TRP A 322 -2.83 -0.20 -30.80
N GLU A 323 -2.58 -1.50 -31.00
CA GLU A 323 -2.21 -2.06 -32.33
C GLU A 323 -3.34 -2.05 -33.37
N CYS A 324 -4.60 -1.97 -32.92
CA CYS A 324 -5.75 -2.07 -33.83
C CYS A 324 -5.72 -0.94 -34.87
N PRO A 325 -5.71 -1.25 -36.19
CA PRO A 325 -5.61 -0.24 -37.24
C PRO A 325 -6.80 0.72 -37.24
N VAL A 326 -7.97 0.25 -36.80
CA VAL A 326 -9.19 1.09 -36.67
C VAL A 326 -8.99 2.20 -35.64
N LEU A 327 -8.08 2.05 -34.66
CA LEU A 327 -7.80 3.07 -33.64
C LEU A 327 -6.67 4.02 -34.02
N ALA A 328 -5.92 3.76 -35.09
CA ALA A 328 -4.85 4.66 -35.53
C ALA A 328 -5.31 6.12 -35.72
N PRO A 329 -6.50 6.41 -36.29
CA PRO A 329 -6.99 7.79 -36.40
C PRO A 329 -7.18 8.49 -35.05
N LEU A 330 -7.59 7.78 -34.00
CA LEU A 330 -7.76 8.36 -32.66
C LEU A 330 -6.42 8.87 -32.10
N TRP A 331 -5.36 8.09 -32.25
CA TRP A 331 -4.02 8.50 -31.82
C TRP A 331 -3.47 9.64 -32.68
N GLY A 332 -3.83 9.69 -33.97
CA GLY A 332 -3.62 10.86 -34.82
C GLY A 332 -4.30 12.11 -34.26
N HIS A 333 -5.59 12.02 -33.88
CA HIS A 333 -6.29 13.15 -33.27
C HIS A 333 -5.69 13.60 -31.95
N VAL A 334 -5.16 12.68 -31.14
CA VAL A 334 -4.40 13.02 -29.92
C VAL A 334 -3.17 13.84 -30.29
N LYS A 335 -2.42 13.40 -31.31
CA LYS A 335 -1.24 14.12 -31.80
C LYS A 335 -1.60 15.54 -32.25
N ASP A 336 -2.64 15.68 -33.09
CA ASP A 336 -3.11 16.98 -33.56
C ASP A 336 -3.43 17.92 -32.39
N ILE A 337 -4.12 17.42 -31.37
CA ILE A 337 -4.51 18.23 -30.20
C ILE A 337 -3.26 18.66 -29.41
N LEU A 338 -2.28 17.78 -29.23
CA LEU A 338 -1.03 18.13 -28.56
C LEU A 338 -0.23 19.17 -29.34
N GLU A 339 -0.19 19.06 -30.68
CA GLU A 339 0.45 20.04 -31.55
C GLU A 339 -0.25 21.41 -31.49
N LEU A 340 -1.59 21.44 -31.49
CA LEU A 340 -2.37 22.66 -31.28
C LEU A 340 -2.06 23.33 -29.93
N LEU A 341 -1.68 22.55 -28.92
CA LEU A 341 -1.29 23.02 -27.60
C LEU A 341 0.21 23.36 -27.50
N ASN A 342 0.93 23.40 -28.62
CA ASN A 342 2.37 23.62 -28.72
C ASN A 342 3.23 22.55 -27.99
N ILE A 343 2.73 21.32 -27.90
CA ILE A 343 3.42 20.18 -27.30
C ILE A 343 3.89 19.22 -28.41
N THR A 344 5.05 19.52 -29.00
CA THR A 344 5.64 18.73 -30.09
C THR A 344 6.73 17.74 -29.64
N THR A 345 7.20 17.86 -28.39
CA THR A 345 8.31 17.06 -27.84
C THR A 345 7.90 15.64 -27.42
N VAL A 346 6.60 15.33 -27.45
CA VAL A 346 6.06 14.05 -26.99
C VAL A 346 5.87 13.10 -28.17
N THR A 347 6.56 11.96 -28.13
CA THR A 347 6.34 10.86 -29.05
C THR A 347 5.14 10.02 -28.59
N LEU A 348 4.14 9.83 -29.46
CA LEU A 348 3.03 8.92 -29.20
C LEU A 348 3.42 7.49 -29.55
N ASP A 349 4.00 6.80 -28.58
CA ASP A 349 4.37 5.38 -28.63
C ASP A 349 3.56 4.58 -27.59
N PRO A 350 3.63 3.23 -27.59
CA PRO A 350 2.88 2.44 -26.61
C PRO A 350 3.22 2.78 -25.15
N LEU A 351 4.47 3.14 -24.85
CA LEU A 351 4.89 3.47 -23.48
C LEU A 351 4.22 4.76 -22.99
N THR A 352 4.17 5.79 -23.83
CA THR A 352 3.47 7.03 -23.54
C THR A 352 1.95 6.79 -23.51
N CYS A 353 1.41 6.17 -24.55
CA CYS A 353 -0.03 6.04 -24.78
C CYS A 353 -0.72 5.01 -23.89
N LEU A 354 -0.02 4.01 -23.32
CA LEU A 354 -0.60 3.02 -22.39
C LEU A 354 -0.08 3.17 -20.95
N PHE A 355 1.19 3.51 -20.77
CA PHE A 355 1.83 3.53 -19.45
C PHE A 355 2.08 4.94 -18.90
N LEU A 356 1.82 5.99 -19.68
CA LEU A 356 2.05 7.40 -19.29
C LEU A 356 3.51 7.65 -18.89
N LEU A 357 4.45 7.05 -19.61
CA LEU A 357 5.87 7.30 -19.44
C LEU A 357 6.31 8.45 -20.36
N LEU A 358 6.20 9.68 -19.86
CA LEU A 358 6.55 10.89 -20.62
C LEU A 358 8.03 11.28 -20.44
N PRO A 359 8.61 12.02 -21.39
CA PRO A 359 9.96 12.56 -21.26
C PRO A 359 10.11 13.42 -19.99
N PRO A 360 11.25 13.31 -19.28
CA PRO A 360 11.48 14.09 -18.06
C PRO A 360 11.56 15.60 -18.33
N SER A 361 11.93 16.00 -19.56
CA SER A 361 12.09 17.39 -20.01
C SER A 361 10.81 18.22 -20.00
N LEU A 362 9.62 17.61 -20.02
CA LEU A 362 8.37 18.37 -20.00
C LEU A 362 8.15 19.04 -18.64
N THR A 363 7.70 20.30 -18.68
CA THR A 363 7.24 21.02 -17.50
C THR A 363 5.99 20.37 -16.92
N LYS A 364 5.71 20.59 -15.63
CA LYS A 364 4.56 19.99 -14.95
C LYS A 364 3.20 20.33 -15.62
N PRO A 365 2.92 21.57 -16.04
CA PRO A 365 1.68 21.90 -16.75
C PRO A 365 1.52 21.13 -18.06
N LEU A 366 2.56 21.08 -18.89
CA LEU A 366 2.52 20.35 -20.16
C LEU A 366 2.35 18.84 -19.95
N LYS A 367 3.00 18.27 -18.93
CA LYS A 367 2.76 16.87 -18.52
C LYS A 367 1.30 16.64 -18.16
N GLN A 368 0.68 17.53 -17.39
CA GLN A 368 -0.71 17.40 -16.96
C GLN A 368 -1.67 17.37 -18.15
N VAL A 369 -1.56 18.36 -19.05
CA VAL A 369 -2.43 18.43 -20.24
C VAL A 369 -2.22 17.20 -21.12
N THR A 370 -0.96 16.82 -21.38
CA THR A 370 -0.66 15.63 -22.20
C THR A 370 -1.26 14.35 -21.62
N ILE A 371 -1.10 14.14 -20.32
CA ILE A 371 -1.67 12.99 -19.61
C ILE A 371 -3.20 12.99 -19.71
N LEU A 372 -3.86 14.14 -19.51
CA LEU A 372 -5.32 14.24 -19.54
C LEU A 372 -5.87 14.02 -20.96
N THR A 373 -5.19 14.50 -22.00
CA THR A 373 -5.53 14.20 -23.40
C THR A 373 -5.43 12.71 -23.70
N ILE A 374 -4.34 12.05 -23.28
CA ILE A 374 -4.18 10.60 -23.45
C ILE A 374 -5.26 9.84 -22.66
N LEU A 375 -5.55 10.26 -21.43
CA LEU A 375 -6.61 9.65 -20.62
C LEU A 375 -8.00 9.84 -21.23
N ALA A 376 -8.27 10.97 -21.90
CA ALA A 376 -9.53 11.22 -22.58
C ALA A 376 -9.71 10.22 -23.74
N ALA A 377 -8.69 10.06 -24.58
CA ALA A 377 -8.69 9.05 -25.65
C ALA A 377 -8.89 7.64 -25.10
N ARG A 378 -8.17 7.27 -24.02
CA ARG A 378 -8.35 5.97 -23.38
C ARG A 378 -9.76 5.77 -22.84
N ASN A 379 -10.35 6.82 -22.25
CA ASN A 379 -11.70 6.75 -21.71
C ASN A 379 -12.72 6.48 -22.83
N LEU A 380 -12.58 7.13 -23.99
CA LEU A 380 -13.45 6.86 -25.14
C LEU A 380 -13.34 5.42 -25.64
N ILE A 381 -12.12 4.84 -25.67
CA ILE A 381 -11.92 3.41 -25.99
C ILE A 381 -12.67 2.53 -24.97
N ALA A 382 -12.56 2.84 -23.67
CA ALA A 382 -13.24 2.10 -22.60
C ALA A 382 -14.77 2.25 -22.63
N GLN A 383 -15.29 3.44 -22.91
CA GLN A 383 -16.73 3.69 -23.02
C GLN A 383 -17.32 2.94 -24.21
N GLY A 384 -16.61 2.93 -25.33
CA GLY A 384 -16.95 2.14 -26.52
C GLY A 384 -16.26 0.78 -26.57
N TRP A 385 -16.11 0.08 -25.45
CA TRP A 385 -15.23 -1.12 -25.35
C TRP A 385 -15.53 -2.20 -26.41
N LYS A 386 -16.81 -2.42 -26.72
CA LYS A 386 -17.27 -3.39 -27.73
C LYS A 386 -17.68 -2.74 -29.06
N HIS A 387 -17.61 -1.42 -29.18
CA HIS A 387 -17.98 -0.73 -30.40
C HIS A 387 -16.95 -1.00 -31.50
N THR A 388 -17.43 -1.14 -32.73
CA THR A 388 -16.62 -1.41 -33.93
C THR A 388 -15.94 -0.13 -34.44
N HIS A 389 -16.58 1.03 -34.26
CA HIS A 389 -16.13 2.31 -34.82
C HIS A 389 -15.10 3.04 -33.94
N CYS A 390 -14.22 3.81 -34.60
CA CYS A 390 -13.26 4.69 -33.95
C CYS A 390 -13.95 5.97 -33.44
N PRO A 391 -13.64 6.46 -32.22
CA PRO A 391 -14.12 7.76 -31.77
C PRO A 391 -13.64 8.91 -32.66
N THR A 392 -14.46 9.94 -32.81
CA THR A 392 -14.15 11.12 -33.64
C THR A 392 -13.28 12.14 -32.89
N LYS A 393 -12.64 13.05 -33.64
CA LYS A 393 -11.87 14.17 -33.06
C LYS A 393 -12.73 15.04 -32.14
N GLN A 394 -13.98 15.31 -32.54
CA GLN A 394 -14.91 16.10 -31.72
C GLN A 394 -15.20 15.41 -30.39
N GLN A 395 -15.49 14.11 -30.39
CA GLN A 395 -15.72 13.36 -29.14
C GLN A 395 -14.51 13.41 -28.20
N LEU A 396 -13.29 13.40 -28.76
CA LEU A 396 -12.06 13.57 -27.99
C LEU A 396 -11.96 14.99 -27.41
N MET A 397 -12.25 16.02 -28.19
CA MET A 397 -12.24 17.41 -27.72
C MET A 397 -13.30 17.64 -26.64
N ASP A 398 -14.52 17.15 -26.82
CA ASP A 398 -15.60 17.25 -25.84
C ASP A 398 -15.20 16.54 -24.53
N LYS A 399 -14.56 15.37 -24.63
CA LYS A 399 -14.10 14.61 -23.46
C LYS A 399 -12.97 15.33 -22.72
N LEU A 400 -12.03 15.91 -23.46
CA LEU A 400 -10.96 16.71 -22.87
C LEU A 400 -11.52 17.99 -22.22
N HIS A 401 -12.54 18.60 -22.82
CA HIS A 401 -13.22 19.75 -22.25
C HIS A 401 -13.97 19.40 -20.95
N GLN A 402 -14.59 18.21 -20.85
CA GLN A 402 -15.13 17.72 -19.57
C GLN A 402 -14.06 17.66 -18.48
N TYR A 403 -12.85 17.19 -18.82
CA TYR A 403 -11.74 17.14 -17.87
C TYR A 403 -11.23 18.54 -17.50
N TYR A 404 -11.19 19.46 -18.46
CA TYR A 404 -10.91 20.87 -18.20
C TYR A 404 -11.89 21.46 -17.16
N ILE A 405 -13.19 21.21 -17.32
CA ILE A 405 -14.23 21.66 -16.36
C ILE A 405 -13.99 21.03 -14.98
N TYR A 406 -13.70 19.73 -14.91
CA TYR A 406 -13.41 19.08 -13.61
C TYR A 406 -12.19 19.67 -12.92
N GLU A 407 -11.13 19.96 -13.66
CA GLU A 407 -9.94 20.61 -13.11
C GLU A 407 -10.27 22.04 -12.66
N GLN A 408 -11.07 22.80 -13.43
CA GLN A 408 -11.53 24.13 -13.05
C GLN A 408 -12.31 24.11 -11.73
N LEU A 409 -13.28 23.21 -11.59
CA LEU A 409 -14.08 23.05 -10.38
C LEU A 409 -13.25 22.59 -9.18
N SER A 410 -12.13 21.89 -9.41
CA SER A 410 -11.23 21.45 -8.36
C SER A 410 -10.31 22.55 -7.81
N THR A 411 -10.24 23.71 -8.46
CA THR A 411 -9.44 24.85 -8.00
C THR A 411 -10.14 25.52 -6.81
N THR A 412 -9.58 25.33 -5.62
CA THR A 412 -10.15 25.84 -4.36
C THR A 412 -9.34 27.00 -3.78
N SER A 413 -8.08 27.15 -4.18
CA SER A 413 -7.21 28.26 -3.76
C SER A 413 -6.78 29.15 -4.94
N ILE A 414 -6.45 30.41 -4.64
CA ILE A 414 -5.93 31.39 -5.63
C ILE A 414 -4.68 30.84 -6.33
N THR A 415 -3.78 30.20 -5.58
CA THR A 415 -2.57 29.58 -6.13
C THR A 415 -2.85 28.40 -7.07
N GLN A 416 -3.93 27.66 -6.86
CA GLN A 416 -4.38 26.60 -7.77
C GLN A 416 -5.04 27.19 -9.02
N SER A 417 -5.81 28.27 -8.87
CA SER A 417 -6.44 28.98 -9.98
C SER A 417 -5.40 29.54 -10.96
N LEU A 418 -4.33 30.17 -10.46
CA LEU A 418 -3.23 30.66 -11.31
C LEU A 418 -2.55 29.52 -12.09
N ARG A 419 -2.22 28.42 -11.40
CA ARG A 419 -1.64 27.22 -12.04
C ARG A 419 -2.57 26.63 -13.10
N PHE A 420 -3.88 26.61 -12.84
CA PHE A 420 -4.87 26.13 -13.79
C PHE A 420 -4.91 27.00 -15.04
N GLN A 421 -4.93 28.34 -14.86
CA GLN A 421 -4.88 29.28 -15.97
C GLN A 421 -3.61 29.09 -16.80
N ASP A 422 -2.44 28.98 -16.16
CA ASP A 422 -1.17 28.73 -16.87
C ASP A 422 -1.18 27.40 -17.63
N THR A 423 -1.83 26.37 -17.08
CA THR A 423 -1.88 25.02 -17.67
C THR A 423 -2.82 24.95 -18.86
N TRP A 424 -3.97 25.62 -18.79
CA TRP A 424 -5.06 25.48 -19.76
C TRP A 424 -5.33 26.71 -20.61
N LYS A 425 -4.52 27.77 -20.51
CA LYS A 425 -4.66 29.01 -21.28
C LYS A 425 -4.91 28.74 -22.76
N THR A 426 -4.02 27.96 -23.38
CA THR A 426 -4.10 27.64 -24.82
C THR A 426 -5.35 26.84 -25.16
N TRP A 427 -5.82 25.96 -24.27
CA TRP A 427 -7.00 25.12 -24.53
C TRP A 427 -8.31 25.93 -24.52
N ALA A 428 -8.43 26.91 -23.63
CA ALA A 428 -9.60 27.78 -23.55
C ALA A 428 -9.81 28.58 -24.85
N ASP A 429 -8.72 28.97 -25.50
CA ASP A 429 -8.74 29.71 -26.77
C ASP A 429 -9.07 28.80 -27.97
N ILE A 430 -8.71 27.52 -27.91
CA ILE A 430 -8.88 26.56 -29.02
C ILE A 430 -10.28 25.92 -29.03
N TYR A 431 -10.85 25.65 -27.86
CA TYR A 431 -12.09 24.90 -27.78
C TYR A 431 -13.29 25.77 -28.13
N THR A 432 -13.95 25.46 -29.25
CA THR A 432 -15.25 26.03 -29.61
C THR A 432 -16.36 25.01 -29.32
N PRO A 433 -17.35 25.33 -28.47
CA PRO A 433 -18.45 24.42 -28.21
C PRO A 433 -19.26 24.24 -29.49
N ASN A 434 -19.58 22.99 -29.81
CA ASN A 434 -20.38 22.65 -30.98
C ASN A 434 -21.80 23.21 -30.77
N LYS A 435 -22.17 24.30 -31.45
CA LYS A 435 -23.56 24.80 -31.46
C LYS A 435 -24.44 23.86 -32.28
N ARG A 436 -24.91 22.74 -31.71
CA ARG A 436 -26.02 21.95 -32.26
C ARG A 436 -26.90 21.34 -31.16
N GLN A 437 -28.14 21.87 -31.13
CA GLN A 437 -29.39 21.33 -30.58
C GLN A 437 -29.63 21.34 -29.06
N ASP A 438 -29.59 22.53 -28.45
CA ASP A 438 -30.56 22.90 -27.41
C ASP A 438 -31.77 23.57 -28.07
N LYS A 439 -32.56 22.76 -28.78
CA LYS A 439 -33.96 23.05 -29.10
C LYS A 439 -34.67 21.73 -28.90
N ASP A 440 -35.02 21.46 -27.64
CA ASP A 440 -36.14 20.65 -27.18
C ASP A 440 -35.90 20.34 -25.70
N HIS A 441 -36.19 21.31 -24.83
CA HIS A 441 -36.70 21.13 -23.46
C HIS A 441 -36.95 22.51 -22.84
N ALA A 442 -37.84 23.28 -23.48
CA ALA A 442 -38.53 24.39 -22.85
C ALA A 442 -40.03 24.03 -22.85
N THR A 443 -40.46 23.28 -21.84
CA THR A 443 -41.83 23.24 -21.30
C THR A 443 -41.85 22.23 -20.16
N TYR A 444 -41.67 22.72 -18.93
CA TYR A 444 -42.22 22.05 -17.76
C TYR A 444 -43.69 22.49 -17.67
N PRO A 445 -44.69 21.60 -17.78
CA PRO A 445 -46.00 21.89 -17.24
C PRO A 445 -45.94 21.62 -15.73
N SER A 446 -46.11 22.70 -14.98
CA SER A 446 -46.60 22.66 -13.61
C SER A 446 -47.85 21.79 -13.52
N SER A 447 -47.79 20.70 -12.75
CA SER A 447 -48.98 20.00 -12.27
C SER A 447 -48.84 19.73 -10.78
N SER A 448 -49.45 20.60 -10.00
CA SER A 448 -49.98 20.27 -8.68
C SER A 448 -51.24 19.42 -8.86
N SER A 449 -51.33 18.29 -8.17
CA SER A 449 -52.56 17.73 -7.58
C SER A 449 -52.19 16.39 -6.94
N ALA A 450 -52.20 16.30 -5.62
CA ALA A 450 -53.36 15.85 -4.84
C ALA A 450 -53.20 14.37 -4.50
N LEU A 451 -52.72 14.15 -3.27
CA LEU A 451 -52.94 12.94 -2.50
C LEU A 451 -54.44 12.69 -2.38
N HIS A 452 -54.93 11.52 -2.79
CA HIS A 452 -55.99 10.80 -2.10
C HIS A 452 -55.84 9.28 -2.31
N PRO A 453 -56.33 8.46 -1.36
CA PRO A 453 -55.95 7.06 -1.19
C PRO A 453 -56.96 6.06 -1.77
N GLU A 454 -56.48 4.80 -1.87
CA GLU A 454 -57.22 3.53 -1.76
C GLU A 454 -58.16 3.09 -2.92
N PRO A 455 -58.50 1.78 -3.07
CA PRO A 455 -58.58 0.72 -2.05
C PRO A 455 -57.61 -0.48 -2.20
#